data_AF-G3PJ47-F1
#
_entry.id   AF-G3PJ47-F1
#
_cell.length_a   1.000
_cell.length_b   1.000
_cell.length_c   1.000
_cell.angle_alpha   90.00
_cell.angle_beta   90.00
_cell.angle_gamma   90.00
#
_symmetry.space_group_name_H-M   'P 1'
#
loop_
_entity.id
_entity.type
_entity.pdbx_description
1 polymer ?
#
loop_
_entity_poly.entity_id
_entity_poly.type
_entity_poly.pdbx_seq_one_letter_code
_entity_poly.pdbx_strand_id
1 'polypeptide(L)'
;MGNVRSSLVASVSVSCVYLIYVHIYCSHKLLQTNVLNERLPSFVYLYVKYVARAATRRTGRLHAATAGKRDVVYTLLGCRLETPLLRRFCGAAGYGRDYPDTEYRDVPMCFPEILFRRLLLVVLTDENFALSPAGLFCVRQSLKTLQPVDELKKGPFVLQVRVQEYRQVDTGVEVDIRLAATSRTGSPVWESVLTLLSKNGAHKPVRSVPKNAHECEPDGPVKEIEVGVPRTTGLQCVWFFSDFCPYRLLSLSARLFGSRSQTVPSLWMLSVC
;
A
#
# COMPACT_ATOMS: atom_id res chain seq x y z
N MET A 1 3.06 -39.54 36.60
CA MET A 1 3.58 -39.02 35.31
C MET A 1 2.89 -37.73 34.81
N GLY A 2 2.13 -36.98 35.64
CA GLY A 2 1.43 -35.74 35.22
C GLY A 2 2.25 -34.44 35.30
N ASN A 3 3.15 -34.30 36.28
CA ASN A 3 3.87 -33.04 36.53
C ASN A 3 4.90 -32.66 35.46
N VAL A 4 5.53 -33.66 34.81
CA VAL A 4 6.58 -33.39 33.81
C VAL A 4 5.99 -32.78 32.54
N ARG A 5 4.79 -33.21 32.11
CA ARG A 5 4.10 -32.63 30.94
C ARG A 5 3.61 -31.19 31.22
N SER A 6 3.12 -30.92 32.42
CA SER A 6 2.68 -29.57 32.82
C SER A 6 3.85 -28.56 32.84
N SER A 7 4.99 -28.92 33.41
CA SER A 7 6.18 -28.07 33.47
C SER A 7 6.77 -27.79 32.08
N LEU A 8 6.79 -28.79 31.19
CA LEU A 8 7.23 -28.63 29.80
C LEU A 8 6.31 -27.69 29.01
N VAL A 9 4.99 -27.81 29.17
CA VAL A 9 4.01 -26.93 28.50
C VAL A 9 4.13 -25.48 29.02
N ALA A 10 4.35 -25.28 30.32
CA ALA A 10 4.57 -23.96 30.91
C ALA A 10 5.89 -23.32 30.45
N SER A 11 6.98 -24.10 30.35
CA SER A 11 8.28 -23.61 29.86
C SER A 11 8.22 -23.20 28.38
N VAL A 12 7.55 -24.01 27.55
CA VAL A 12 7.32 -23.70 26.14
C VAL A 12 6.44 -22.46 25.99
N SER A 13 5.39 -22.30 26.80
CA SER A 13 4.52 -21.13 26.72
C SER A 13 5.23 -19.83 27.09
N VAL A 14 6.04 -19.83 28.16
CA VAL A 14 6.85 -18.67 28.57
C VAL A 14 7.89 -18.33 27.49
N SER A 15 8.54 -19.34 26.92
CA SER A 15 9.50 -19.15 25.82
C SER A 15 8.85 -18.55 24.58
N CYS A 16 7.65 -19.03 24.21
CA CYS A 16 6.88 -18.46 23.10
C CYS A 16 6.48 -16.99 23.36
N VAL A 17 5.99 -16.67 24.56
CA VAL A 17 5.64 -15.28 24.92
C VAL A 17 6.85 -14.37 24.87
N TYR A 18 8.01 -14.84 25.35
CA TYR A 18 9.25 -14.08 25.27
C TYR A 18 9.69 -13.81 23.83
N LEU A 19 9.65 -14.83 22.96
CA LEU A 19 9.98 -14.66 21.54
C LEU A 19 9.03 -13.67 20.83
N ILE A 20 7.73 -13.74 21.13
CA ILE A 20 6.74 -12.78 20.62
C ILE A 20 7.07 -11.36 21.10
N TYR A 21 7.38 -11.21 22.39
CA TYR A 21 7.73 -9.91 22.96
C TYR A 21 9.00 -9.33 22.31
N VAL A 22 10.07 -10.12 22.20
CA VAL A 22 11.32 -9.70 21.53
C VAL A 22 11.04 -9.30 20.08
N HIS A 23 10.22 -10.07 19.37
CA HIS A 23 9.88 -9.78 17.97
C HIS A 23 9.06 -8.47 17.83
N ILE A 24 8.10 -8.22 18.72
CA ILE A 24 7.35 -6.96 18.79
C ILE A 24 8.29 -5.79 19.13
N TYR A 25 9.15 -5.97 20.13
CA TYR A 25 10.10 -4.95 20.57
C TYR A 25 11.10 -4.58 19.47
N CYS A 26 11.68 -5.55 18.78
CA CYS A 26 12.56 -5.32 17.63
C CYS A 26 11.83 -4.58 16.50
N SER A 27 10.59 -4.98 16.19
CA SER A 27 9.77 -4.30 15.17
C SER A 27 9.43 -2.86 15.56
N HIS A 28 9.15 -2.60 16.84
CA HIS A 28 8.91 -1.27 17.37
C HIS A 28 10.17 -0.40 17.35
N LYS A 29 11.33 -0.96 17.73
CA LYS A 29 12.62 -0.27 17.70
C LYS A 29 13.00 0.17 16.29
N LEU A 30 12.70 -0.65 15.27
CA LEU A 30 12.91 -0.29 13.87
C LEU A 30 12.08 0.94 13.44
N LEU A 31 10.87 1.12 14.00
CA LEU A 31 10.01 2.26 13.66
C LEU A 31 10.43 3.59 14.30
N GLN A 32 11.39 3.58 15.24
CA GLN A 32 11.88 4.83 15.83
C GLN A 32 12.77 5.63 14.87
N THR A 33 13.30 4.99 13.82
CA THR A 33 14.13 5.64 12.81
C THR A 33 13.38 5.76 11.49
N ASN A 34 13.45 6.95 10.88
CA ASN A 34 12.89 7.20 9.54
C ASN A 34 13.72 6.57 8.42
N VAL A 35 14.94 6.15 8.72
CA VAL A 35 15.82 5.42 7.79
C VAL A 35 15.88 3.96 8.22
N LEU A 36 15.49 3.07 7.32
CA LEU A 36 15.42 1.63 7.53
C LEU A 36 16.46 0.97 6.62
N ASN A 37 17.22 0.02 7.15
CA ASN A 37 18.26 -0.66 6.40
C ASN A 37 17.84 -2.11 6.12
N GLU A 38 17.47 -2.41 4.87
CA GLU A 38 17.01 -3.70 4.30
C GLU A 38 15.84 -4.42 5.00
N ARG A 39 15.66 -4.25 6.31
CA ARG A 39 14.68 -4.93 7.16
C ARG A 39 13.57 -3.97 7.53
N LEU A 40 12.38 -4.28 7.01
CA LEU A 40 11.14 -3.67 7.45
C LEU A 40 10.56 -4.42 8.65
N PRO A 41 9.76 -3.74 9.50
CA PRO A 41 8.99 -4.40 10.53
C PRO A 41 8.12 -5.53 9.96
N SER A 42 7.88 -6.55 10.77
CA SER A 42 7.06 -7.69 10.35
C SER A 42 5.65 -7.25 9.96
N PHE A 43 5.10 -7.87 8.91
CA PHE A 43 3.72 -7.65 8.46
C PHE A 43 2.71 -7.83 9.59
N VAL A 44 2.89 -8.85 10.45
CA VAL A 44 1.98 -9.14 11.56
C VAL A 44 1.95 -7.98 12.56
N TYR A 45 3.12 -7.44 12.89
CA TYR A 45 3.23 -6.30 13.80
C TYR A 45 2.58 -5.04 13.22
N LEU A 46 2.88 -4.72 11.95
CA LEU A 46 2.25 -3.59 11.26
C LEU A 46 0.74 -3.75 11.15
N TYR A 47 0.26 -4.99 10.97
CA TYR A 47 -1.15 -5.31 10.92
C TYR A 47 -1.85 -5.08 12.27
N VAL A 48 -1.27 -5.56 13.37
CA VAL A 48 -1.80 -5.31 14.72
C VAL A 48 -1.85 -3.80 15.00
N LYS A 49 -0.78 -3.07 14.65
CA LYS A 49 -0.72 -1.61 14.78
C LYS A 49 -1.80 -0.92 13.93
N TYR A 50 -2.02 -1.39 12.71
CA TYR A 50 -3.09 -0.92 11.83
C TYR A 50 -4.46 -1.09 12.47
N VAL A 51 -4.77 -2.28 12.98
CA VAL A 51 -6.09 -2.57 13.58
C VAL A 51 -6.30 -1.73 14.83
N ALA A 52 -5.29 -1.61 15.69
CA ALA A 52 -5.35 -0.74 16.87
C ALA A 52 -5.61 0.73 16.49
N ARG A 53 -4.95 1.24 15.44
CA ARG A 53 -5.17 2.58 14.91
C ARG A 53 -6.55 2.77 14.30
N ALA A 54 -7.01 1.80 13.51
CA ALA A 54 -8.34 1.80 12.91
C ALA A 54 -9.44 1.82 13.99
N ALA A 55 -9.25 1.11 15.11
CA ALA A 55 -10.21 1.08 16.21
C ALA A 55 -10.23 2.38 17.03
N THR A 56 -9.08 3.06 17.16
CA THR A 56 -8.96 4.28 17.97
C THR A 56 -9.32 5.56 17.22
N ARG A 57 -9.14 5.59 15.89
CA ARG A 57 -9.36 6.78 15.06
C ARG A 57 -10.61 6.71 14.21
N ARG A 58 -11.47 7.71 14.35
CA ARG A 58 -12.64 7.91 13.49
C ARG A 58 -12.21 8.34 12.08
N THR A 59 -12.93 7.84 11.07
CA THR A 59 -12.74 8.19 9.66
C THR A 59 -13.24 9.60 9.36
N GLY A 60 -12.72 10.21 8.29
CA GLY A 60 -13.17 11.53 7.79
C GLY A 60 -12.82 12.72 8.68
N ARG A 61 -11.91 12.55 9.65
CA ARG A 61 -11.42 13.62 10.52
C ARG A 61 -9.90 13.64 10.55
N LEU A 62 -9.33 14.84 10.55
CA LEU A 62 -7.93 15.08 10.88
C LEU A 62 -7.74 14.95 12.40
N HIS A 63 -6.87 14.02 12.80
CA HIS A 63 -6.42 13.86 14.17
C HIS A 63 -5.16 14.70 14.36
N ALA A 64 -5.07 15.40 15.49
CA ALA A 64 -3.86 16.13 15.83
C ALA A 64 -2.67 15.15 15.92
N ALA A 65 -1.54 15.53 15.33
CA ALA A 65 -0.30 14.78 15.50
C ALA A 65 0.08 14.76 16.98
N THR A 66 0.59 13.62 17.47
CA THR A 66 1.16 13.52 18.81
C THR A 66 2.32 14.54 18.93
N ALA A 67 2.47 15.19 20.09
CA ALA A 67 3.37 16.34 20.28
C ALA A 67 4.76 16.15 19.62
N GLY A 68 5.12 17.06 18.71
CA GLY A 68 6.34 17.01 17.89
C GLY A 68 6.02 16.81 16.40
N LYS A 69 5.75 17.92 15.69
CA LYS A 69 5.40 17.96 14.26
C LYS A 69 6.58 17.48 13.39
N ARG A 70 6.78 16.17 13.32
CA ARG A 70 7.76 15.53 12.44
C ARG A 70 7.09 15.16 11.13
N ASP A 71 7.77 15.46 10.03
CA ASP A 71 7.34 15.01 8.71
C ASP A 71 7.33 13.47 8.67
N VAL A 72 6.23 12.89 8.19
CA VAL A 72 6.11 11.44 8.00
C VAL A 72 6.87 11.07 6.73
N VAL A 73 8.15 10.72 6.89
CA VAL A 73 9.04 10.30 5.82
C VAL A 73 9.74 9.03 6.24
N TYR A 74 9.69 8.00 5.39
CA TYR A 74 10.47 6.78 5.58
C TYR A 74 11.31 6.50 4.34
N THR A 75 12.58 6.16 4.57
CA THR A 75 13.55 5.81 3.54
C THR A 75 14.07 4.40 3.81
N LEU A 76 13.94 3.51 2.84
CA LEU A 76 14.47 2.15 2.88
C LEU A 76 15.71 2.07 1.98
N LEU A 77 16.84 1.77 2.59
CA LEU A 77 18.13 1.62 1.93
C LEU A 77 18.39 0.17 1.55
N GLY A 78 19.24 -0.03 0.53
CA GLY A 78 19.72 -1.36 0.15
C GLY A 78 18.67 -2.27 -0.48
N CYS A 79 17.58 -1.71 -1.02
CA CYS A 79 16.53 -2.50 -1.64
C CYS A 79 17.06 -3.24 -2.87
N ARG A 80 16.61 -4.48 -3.08
CA ARG A 80 16.93 -5.26 -4.28
C ARG A 80 15.65 -5.74 -4.95
N LEU A 81 15.70 -5.83 -6.27
CA LEU A 81 14.58 -6.32 -7.06
C LEU A 81 14.49 -7.84 -6.90
N GLU A 82 13.38 -8.33 -6.38
CA GLU A 82 13.14 -9.78 -6.28
C GLU A 82 12.42 -10.28 -7.54
N THR A 83 13.11 -11.06 -8.38
CA THR A 83 12.53 -11.66 -9.60
C THR A 83 11.23 -12.44 -9.34
N PRO A 84 11.08 -13.22 -8.25
CA PRO A 84 9.82 -13.89 -7.94
C PRO A 84 8.66 -12.91 -7.73
N LEU A 85 8.90 -11.74 -7.13
CA LEU A 85 7.89 -10.72 -6.92
C LEU A 85 7.48 -10.08 -8.26
N LEU A 86 8.46 -9.80 -9.13
CA LEU A 86 8.23 -9.29 -10.48
C LEU A 86 7.41 -10.27 -11.32
N ARG A 87 7.76 -11.56 -11.35
CA ARG A 87 6.97 -12.60 -12.03
C ARG A 87 5.51 -12.63 -11.57
N ARG A 88 5.30 -12.58 -10.25
CA ARG A 88 3.94 -12.59 -9.67
C ARG A 88 3.13 -11.36 -10.08
N PHE A 89 3.74 -10.18 -10.08
CA PHE A 89 3.11 -8.97 -10.60
C PHE A 89 2.73 -9.13 -12.07
N CYS A 90 3.66 -9.61 -12.90
CA CYS A 90 3.47 -9.71 -14.34
C CYS A 90 2.37 -10.72 -14.70
N GLY A 91 2.36 -11.87 -14.04
CA GLY A 91 1.29 -12.87 -14.19
C GLY A 91 -0.08 -12.35 -13.74
N ALA A 92 -0.12 -11.51 -12.69
CA ALA A 92 -1.36 -10.96 -12.16
C ALA A 92 -1.91 -9.77 -12.99
N ALA A 93 -1.04 -8.97 -13.60
CA ALA A 93 -1.43 -7.91 -14.54
C ALA A 93 -1.60 -8.39 -15.99
N GLY A 94 -1.32 -9.67 -16.29
CA GLY A 94 -1.57 -10.23 -17.62
C GLY A 94 -0.47 -9.96 -18.65
N TYR A 95 0.74 -9.58 -18.24
CA TYR A 95 1.89 -9.37 -19.14
C TYR A 95 2.43 -10.67 -19.80
N GLY A 96 1.86 -11.84 -19.46
CA GLY A 96 2.25 -13.14 -19.98
C GLY A 96 3.14 -13.95 -19.03
N ARG A 97 3.20 -15.28 -19.22
CA ARG A 97 4.01 -16.19 -18.40
C ARG A 97 5.52 -16.10 -18.66
N ASP A 98 5.90 -15.67 -19.86
CA ASP A 98 7.30 -15.55 -20.29
C ASP A 98 7.96 -14.26 -19.78
N TYR A 99 7.21 -13.45 -19.03
CA TYR A 99 7.65 -12.21 -18.42
C TYR A 99 8.01 -12.45 -16.94
N PRO A 100 9.20 -12.02 -16.45
CA PRO A 100 10.21 -11.14 -17.04
C PRO A 100 11.46 -11.90 -17.53
N ASP A 101 11.36 -13.21 -17.78
CA ASP A 101 12.54 -14.11 -17.89
C ASP A 101 13.30 -13.98 -19.24
N THR A 102 12.85 -13.09 -20.12
CA THR A 102 13.56 -12.70 -21.34
C THR A 102 14.41 -11.46 -21.09
N GLU A 103 15.71 -11.53 -21.42
CA GLU A 103 16.71 -10.48 -21.20
C GLU A 103 16.31 -9.10 -21.79
N TYR A 104 15.43 -9.11 -22.78
CA TYR A 104 14.95 -7.95 -23.53
C TYR A 104 13.67 -7.31 -22.98
N ARG A 105 13.13 -7.77 -21.84
CA ARG A 105 11.90 -7.20 -21.25
C ARG A 105 12.23 -6.21 -20.14
N ASP A 106 11.78 -4.98 -20.33
CA ASP A 106 11.83 -3.92 -19.33
C ASP A 106 11.01 -4.29 -18.08
N VAL A 107 11.22 -3.61 -16.96
CA VAL A 107 10.34 -3.68 -15.78
C VAL A 107 9.08 -2.85 -16.08
N PRO A 108 7.87 -3.38 -15.81
CA PRO A 108 6.64 -2.60 -16.01
C PRO A 108 6.65 -1.32 -15.19
N MET A 109 6.17 -0.22 -15.78
CA MET A 109 6.14 1.11 -15.16
C MET A 109 5.43 1.14 -13.79
N CYS A 110 4.43 0.28 -13.61
CA CYS A 110 3.63 0.21 -12.37
C CYS A 110 4.24 -0.71 -11.30
N PHE A 111 5.24 -1.51 -11.66
CA PHE A 111 5.86 -2.46 -10.73
C PHE A 111 6.51 -1.81 -9.50
N PRO A 112 7.21 -0.66 -9.59
CA PRO A 112 7.85 -0.05 -8.42
C PRO A 112 6.89 0.22 -7.27
N GLU A 113 5.62 0.54 -7.53
CA GLU A 113 4.62 0.78 -6.49
C GLU A 113 4.40 -0.41 -5.55
N ILE A 114 4.51 -1.63 -6.09
CA ILE A 114 4.40 -2.90 -5.35
C ILE A 114 5.46 -2.98 -4.23
N LEU A 115 6.63 -2.41 -4.47
CA LEU A 115 7.75 -2.41 -3.53
C LEU A 115 7.47 -1.53 -2.30
N PHE A 116 6.59 -0.53 -2.44
CA PHE A 116 6.24 0.40 -1.35
C PHE A 116 5.19 -0.15 -0.38
N ARG A 117 4.61 -1.33 -0.62
CA ARG A 117 3.48 -1.83 0.19
C ARG A 117 3.70 -1.85 1.69
N ARG A 118 4.85 -2.40 2.11
CA ARG A 118 5.21 -2.45 3.53
C ARG A 118 5.53 -1.06 4.08
N LEU A 119 6.22 -0.22 3.30
CA LEU A 119 6.52 1.16 3.67
C LEU A 119 5.26 2.01 3.83
N LEU A 120 4.26 1.79 3.00
CA LEU A 120 2.97 2.46 3.12
C LEU A 120 2.21 2.00 4.36
N LEU A 121 2.25 0.72 4.74
CA LEU A 121 1.73 0.29 6.04
C LEU A 121 2.46 0.94 7.22
N VAL A 122 3.78 1.14 7.12
CA VAL A 122 4.55 1.87 8.12
C VAL A 122 4.02 3.32 8.24
N VAL A 123 3.88 4.02 7.11
CA VAL A 123 3.35 5.41 7.07
C VAL A 123 1.94 5.51 7.63
N LEU A 124 1.02 4.65 7.17
CA LEU A 124 -0.38 4.68 7.60
C LEU A 124 -0.56 4.36 9.09
N THR A 125 0.41 3.69 9.70
CA THR A 125 0.42 3.37 11.12
C THR A 125 1.34 4.28 11.94
N ASP A 126 1.97 5.29 11.33
CA ASP A 126 2.82 6.26 12.02
C ASP A 126 2.01 7.19 12.94
N GLU A 127 2.56 7.56 14.10
CA GLU A 127 1.93 8.46 15.09
C GLU A 127 1.52 9.82 14.51
N ASN A 128 2.33 10.35 13.60
CA ASN A 128 2.11 11.65 12.99
C ASN A 128 1.26 11.59 11.70
N PHE A 129 0.90 10.40 11.21
CA PHE A 129 -0.12 10.28 10.17
C PHE A 129 -1.45 10.79 10.73
N ALA A 130 -2.11 11.75 10.10
CA ALA A 130 -3.23 12.48 10.72
C ALA A 130 -4.60 11.83 10.46
N LEU A 131 -4.68 10.80 9.64
CA LEU A 131 -5.96 10.14 9.31
C LEU A 131 -6.10 8.78 10.00
N SER A 132 -7.33 8.27 10.04
CA SER A 132 -7.56 6.86 10.32
C SER A 132 -7.11 6.05 9.10
N PRO A 133 -6.31 4.98 9.28
CA PRO A 133 -5.90 4.16 8.16
C PRO A 133 -7.07 3.33 7.59
N ALA A 134 -8.15 3.15 8.37
CA ALA A 134 -9.36 2.48 7.90
C ALA A 134 -10.20 3.38 6.99
N GLY A 135 -10.78 2.77 5.95
CA GLY A 135 -11.70 3.46 5.04
C GLY A 135 -11.04 4.46 4.09
N LEU A 136 -9.70 4.46 3.98
CA LEU A 136 -8.98 5.19 2.94
C LEU A 136 -9.18 4.50 1.59
N PHE A 137 -9.32 5.27 0.54
CA PHE A 137 -9.28 4.77 -0.84
C PHE A 137 -8.55 5.75 -1.72
N CYS A 138 -7.84 5.23 -2.72
CA CYS A 138 -7.13 6.04 -3.70
C CYS A 138 -8.15 6.68 -4.65
N VAL A 139 -8.13 8.01 -4.75
CA VAL A 139 -9.00 8.77 -5.67
C VAL A 139 -8.25 9.29 -6.89
N ARG A 140 -6.94 9.50 -6.74
CA ARG A 140 -6.06 9.92 -7.83
C ARG A 140 -4.69 9.28 -7.63
N GLN A 141 -4.11 8.86 -8.74
CA GLN A 141 -2.78 8.30 -8.80
C GLN A 141 -2.09 8.82 -10.05
N SER A 142 -0.88 9.35 -9.90
CA SER A 142 -0.06 9.83 -11.01
C SER A 142 1.33 9.24 -10.88
N LEU A 143 1.88 8.71 -11.98
CA LEU A 143 3.20 8.09 -12.02
C LEU A 143 4.07 8.81 -13.04
N LYS A 144 5.37 8.89 -12.75
CA LYS A 144 6.38 9.48 -13.62
C LYS A 144 7.65 8.64 -13.58
N THR A 145 8.15 8.27 -14.76
CA THR A 145 9.49 7.71 -14.94
C THR A 145 10.46 8.82 -15.30
N LEU A 146 11.56 8.92 -14.57
CA LEU A 146 12.65 9.87 -14.78
C LEU A 146 13.85 9.20 -15.46
N GLN A 147 14.01 7.89 -15.24
CA GLN A 147 14.92 7.01 -15.94
C GLN A 147 14.19 5.69 -16.27
N PRO A 148 14.74 4.84 -17.15
CA PRO A 148 14.21 3.49 -17.33
C PRO A 148 14.11 2.77 -15.99
N VAL A 149 12.96 2.12 -15.72
CA VAL A 149 12.74 1.40 -14.45
C VAL A 149 13.76 0.26 -14.27
N ASP A 150 14.35 -0.21 -15.36
CA ASP A 150 15.43 -1.19 -15.40
C ASP A 150 16.70 -0.77 -14.65
N GLU A 151 16.90 0.52 -14.39
CA GLU A 151 17.97 0.98 -13.48
C GLU A 151 17.85 0.35 -12.08
N LEU A 152 16.64 -0.02 -11.65
CA LEU A 152 16.40 -0.73 -10.38
C LEU A 152 16.87 -2.19 -10.41
N LYS A 153 17.02 -2.82 -11.59
CA LYS A 153 17.60 -4.17 -11.72
C LYS A 153 19.12 -4.17 -11.54
N LYS A 154 19.79 -3.06 -11.84
CA LYS A 154 21.26 -2.98 -11.93
C LYS A 154 21.98 -3.04 -10.59
N GLY A 155 21.28 -2.97 -9.46
CA GLY A 155 21.92 -3.03 -8.15
C GLY A 155 20.99 -2.61 -7.02
N PRO A 156 21.55 -2.36 -5.83
CA PRO A 156 20.77 -1.88 -4.70
C PRO A 156 20.21 -0.48 -4.99
N PHE A 157 18.98 -0.23 -4.60
CA PHE A 157 18.30 1.05 -4.77
C PHE A 157 17.68 1.51 -3.46
N VAL A 158 17.21 2.76 -3.45
CA VAL A 158 16.56 3.38 -2.29
C VAL A 158 15.10 3.62 -2.62
N LEU A 159 14.22 3.32 -1.65
CA LEU A 159 12.81 3.65 -1.71
C LEU A 159 12.50 4.70 -0.64
N GLN A 160 11.77 5.75 -1.01
CA GLN A 160 11.31 6.76 -0.07
C GLN A 160 9.81 6.98 -0.20
N VAL A 161 9.12 6.99 0.94
CA VAL A 161 7.72 7.38 1.05
C VAL A 161 7.61 8.62 1.93
N ARG A 162 6.82 9.61 1.50
CA ARG A 162 6.59 10.85 2.22
C ARG A 162 5.13 11.25 2.15
N VAL A 163 4.55 11.61 3.29
CA VAL A 163 3.29 12.36 3.33
C VAL A 163 3.58 13.80 2.94
N GLN A 164 2.89 14.31 1.94
CA GLN A 164 3.08 15.68 1.44
C GLN A 164 2.13 16.65 2.11
N GLU A 165 0.83 16.51 1.83
CA GLU A 165 -0.17 17.47 2.28
C GLU A 165 -1.48 16.79 2.64
N TYR A 166 -2.25 17.47 3.49
CA TYR A 166 -3.61 17.11 3.85
C TYR A 166 -4.55 18.22 3.38
N ARG A 167 -5.62 17.85 2.68
CA ARG A 167 -6.61 18.79 2.15
C ARG A 167 -8.00 18.44 2.66
N GLN A 168 -8.71 19.42 3.21
CA GLN A 168 -10.13 19.26 3.55
C GLN A 168 -10.96 19.44 2.27
N VAL A 169 -11.86 18.51 1.99
CA VAL A 169 -12.79 18.54 0.86
C VAL A 169 -14.22 18.27 1.33
N ASP A 170 -15.22 18.57 0.51
CA ASP A 170 -16.63 18.41 0.88
C ASP A 170 -16.95 16.96 1.31
N THR A 171 -16.35 15.98 0.64
CA THR A 171 -16.58 14.56 0.90
C THR A 171 -15.78 14.00 2.09
N GLY A 172 -14.85 14.76 2.67
CA GLY A 172 -13.97 14.30 3.74
C GLY A 172 -12.59 14.96 3.72
N VAL A 173 -11.55 14.15 3.90
CA VAL A 173 -10.17 14.65 3.95
C VAL A 173 -9.29 13.85 3.00
N GLU A 174 -8.57 14.54 2.13
CA GLU A 174 -7.55 13.95 1.27
C GLU A 174 -6.16 14.06 1.88
N VAL A 175 -5.31 13.10 1.54
CA VAL A 175 -3.87 13.14 1.81
C VAL A 175 -3.11 12.71 0.57
N ASP A 176 -2.08 13.48 0.24
CA ASP A 176 -1.14 13.12 -0.82
C ASP A 176 0.08 12.42 -0.24
N ILE A 177 0.42 11.27 -0.80
CA ILE A 177 1.58 10.47 -0.43
C ILE A 177 2.46 10.29 -1.67
N ARG A 178 3.70 10.79 -1.58
CA ARG A 178 4.71 10.61 -2.62
C ARG A 178 5.54 9.36 -2.36
N LEU A 179 5.72 8.57 -3.41
CA LEU A 179 6.60 7.42 -3.52
C LEU A 179 7.73 7.77 -4.48
N ALA A 180 8.97 7.49 -4.11
CA ALA A 180 10.14 7.76 -4.95
C ALA A 180 11.15 6.62 -4.88
N ALA A 181 11.64 6.19 -6.05
CA ALA A 181 12.69 5.18 -6.17
C ALA A 181 13.94 5.82 -6.79
N THR A 182 15.08 5.61 -6.14
CA THR A 182 16.38 6.18 -6.51
C THR A 182 17.37 5.05 -6.77
N SER A 183 18.07 5.10 -7.91
CA SER A 183 19.03 4.07 -8.33
C SER A 183 20.26 3.99 -7.41
N ARG A 184 21.12 2.99 -7.66
CA ARG A 184 22.42 2.84 -6.99
C ARG A 184 23.35 4.04 -7.15
N THR A 185 23.15 4.85 -8.20
CA THR A 185 23.97 6.05 -8.48
C THR A 185 23.42 7.31 -7.81
N GLY A 186 22.33 7.20 -7.05
CA GLY A 186 21.66 8.36 -6.44
C GLY A 186 20.73 9.11 -7.41
N SER A 187 20.50 8.59 -8.62
CA SER A 187 19.64 9.24 -9.61
C SER A 187 18.17 8.83 -9.40
N PRO A 188 17.21 9.77 -9.46
CA PRO A 188 15.80 9.42 -9.33
C PRO A 188 15.34 8.67 -10.58
N VAL A 189 14.73 7.50 -10.39
CA VAL A 189 14.30 6.61 -11.47
C VAL A 189 12.80 6.73 -11.71
N TRP A 190 12.04 6.74 -10.63
CA TRP A 190 10.58 6.63 -10.69
C TRP A 190 9.94 7.35 -9.51
N GLU A 191 8.79 7.96 -9.76
CA GLU A 191 7.98 8.61 -8.74
C GLU A 191 6.48 8.33 -8.96
N SER A 192 5.74 8.24 -7.86
CA SER A 192 4.27 8.16 -7.87
C SER A 192 3.71 9.05 -6.77
N VAL A 193 2.56 9.66 -7.03
CA VAL A 193 1.80 10.40 -6.03
C VAL A 193 0.42 9.76 -5.92
N LEU A 194 0.10 9.32 -4.70
CA LEU A 194 -1.18 8.73 -4.33
C LEU A 194 -1.99 9.75 -3.55
N THR A 195 -3.17 10.11 -4.03
CA THR A 195 -4.15 10.89 -3.28
C THR A 195 -5.16 9.94 -2.65
N LEU A 196 -5.14 9.84 -1.32
CA LEU A 196 -6.05 9.00 -0.54
C LEU A 196 -7.15 9.85 0.09
N LEU A 197 -8.41 9.42 -0.01
CA LEU A 197 -9.55 10.08 0.61
C LEU A 197 -10.04 9.30 1.84
N SER A 198 -10.15 9.99 2.97
CA SER A 198 -10.90 9.56 4.15
C SER A 198 -12.29 10.18 4.11
N LYS A 199 -13.30 9.37 3.78
CA LYS A 199 -14.68 9.86 3.67
C LYS A 199 -15.29 10.16 5.04
N ASN A 200 -16.02 11.26 5.14
CA ASN A 200 -16.80 11.56 6.33
C ASN A 200 -18.13 10.78 6.30
N GLY A 201 -18.38 9.94 7.30
CA GLY A 201 -19.58 9.11 7.40
C GLY A 201 -20.88 9.92 7.57
N ALA A 202 -20.78 11.19 7.97
CA ALA A 202 -21.93 12.08 8.16
C ALA A 202 -22.49 12.68 6.86
N HIS A 203 -21.72 12.63 5.75
CA HIS A 203 -22.23 13.09 4.46
C HIS A 203 -23.10 12.01 3.83
N LYS A 204 -24.42 12.13 4.02
CA LYS A 204 -25.38 11.52 3.10
C LYS A 204 -25.06 12.07 1.70
N PRO A 205 -24.97 11.21 0.66
CA PRO A 205 -24.87 11.73 -0.69
C PRO A 205 -26.08 12.62 -0.90
N VAL A 206 -25.85 13.92 -1.11
CA VAL A 206 -26.89 14.79 -1.66
C VAL A 206 -27.25 14.13 -2.98
N ARG A 207 -28.49 13.64 -3.08
CA ARG A 207 -29.09 13.20 -4.34
C ARG A 207 -29.16 14.41 -5.25
N SER A 208 -28.05 14.68 -5.91
CA SER A 208 -27.93 15.54 -7.05
C SER A 208 -26.76 14.97 -7.81
N VAL A 209 -27.04 13.91 -8.56
CA VAL A 209 -26.36 13.77 -9.85
C VAL A 209 -26.88 14.97 -10.63
N PRO A 210 -26.08 16.01 -10.92
CA PRO A 210 -26.43 16.85 -12.05
C PRO A 210 -26.38 15.90 -13.24
N LYS A 211 -27.51 15.75 -13.94
CA LYS A 211 -27.65 14.90 -15.12
C LYS A 211 -26.82 15.40 -16.32
N ASN A 212 -25.88 16.32 -16.10
CA ASN A 212 -25.14 17.10 -17.08
C ASN A 212 -23.69 17.30 -16.57
N ALA A 213 -22.89 16.25 -16.53
CA ALA A 213 -21.45 16.38 -16.36
C ALA A 213 -20.79 15.81 -17.62
N HIS A 214 -20.61 16.69 -18.59
CA HIS A 214 -19.68 16.58 -19.70
C HIS A 214 -19.60 15.21 -20.40
N GLU A 215 -20.39 15.08 -21.46
CA GLU A 215 -19.80 14.65 -22.73
C GLU A 215 -18.60 15.57 -22.98
N CYS A 216 -17.42 15.20 -22.45
CA CYS A 216 -16.19 15.58 -23.11
C CYS A 216 -16.19 14.77 -24.40
N GLU A 217 -16.86 15.29 -25.43
CA GLU A 217 -16.64 14.86 -26.79
C GLU A 217 -15.12 14.89 -27.00
N PRO A 218 -14.49 13.72 -27.18
CA PRO A 218 -13.08 13.65 -27.43
C PRO A 218 -12.82 14.32 -28.77
N ASP A 219 -12.07 15.41 -28.75
CA ASP A 219 -11.66 16.13 -29.95
C ASP A 219 -10.59 15.27 -30.66
N GLY A 220 -11.05 14.24 -31.39
CA GLY A 220 -10.22 13.29 -32.13
C GLY A 220 -10.73 11.84 -32.11
N PRO A 221 -10.18 10.96 -32.98
CA PRO A 221 -10.60 9.56 -33.05
C PRO A 221 -10.26 8.82 -31.76
N VAL A 222 -11.28 8.46 -30.98
CA VAL A 222 -11.15 7.60 -29.80
C VAL A 222 -10.82 6.20 -30.25
N LYS A 223 -9.71 5.66 -29.77
CA LYS A 223 -9.40 4.24 -29.92
C LYS A 223 -9.97 3.50 -28.73
N GLU A 224 -11.14 2.88 -28.92
CA GLU A 224 -11.75 2.01 -27.92
C GLU A 224 -11.13 0.61 -27.98
N ILE A 225 -10.86 0.03 -26.82
CA ILE A 225 -10.35 -1.34 -26.68
C ILE A 225 -11.16 -2.04 -25.60
N GLU A 226 -11.74 -3.18 -25.93
CA GLU A 226 -12.40 -4.05 -24.95
C GLU A 226 -11.33 -4.85 -24.18
N VAL A 227 -11.25 -4.60 -22.87
CA VAL A 227 -10.34 -5.33 -21.99
C VAL A 227 -11.13 -6.35 -21.17
N GLY A 228 -10.86 -7.63 -21.41
CA GLY A 228 -11.44 -8.72 -20.63
C GLY A 228 -10.88 -8.74 -19.20
N VAL A 229 -11.71 -8.43 -18.20
CA VAL A 229 -11.34 -8.51 -16.78
C VAL A 229 -11.50 -9.96 -16.30
N PRO A 230 -10.42 -10.69 -15.95
CA PRO A 230 -10.55 -12.10 -15.59
C PRO A 230 -11.25 -12.29 -14.24
N ARG A 231 -12.18 -13.25 -14.13
CA ARG A 231 -12.91 -13.55 -12.88
C ARG A 231 -12.04 -14.11 -11.76
N THR A 232 -10.92 -14.78 -12.10
CA THR A 232 -9.97 -15.40 -11.14
C THR A 232 -8.98 -14.40 -10.54
N THR A 233 -8.91 -13.19 -11.09
CA THR A 233 -8.10 -12.05 -10.64
C THR A 233 -8.48 -11.59 -9.23
N GLY A 234 -9.73 -11.82 -8.80
CA GLY A 234 -10.26 -11.29 -7.54
C GLY A 234 -9.62 -11.80 -6.23
N LEU A 235 -8.86 -12.89 -6.23
CA LEU A 235 -8.20 -13.40 -5.01
C LEU A 235 -6.68 -13.25 -5.05
N GLN A 236 -6.05 -13.69 -6.15
CA GLN A 236 -4.60 -13.54 -6.32
C GLN A 236 -4.21 -12.09 -6.58
N CYS A 237 -4.96 -11.36 -7.40
CA CYS A 237 -4.66 -9.96 -7.65
C CYS A 237 -5.17 -9.04 -6.54
N VAL A 238 -6.16 -9.43 -5.74
CA VAL A 238 -6.44 -8.72 -4.48
C VAL A 238 -5.27 -8.91 -3.51
N TRP A 239 -4.69 -10.10 -3.37
CA TRP A 239 -3.55 -10.23 -2.44
C TRP A 239 -2.30 -9.46 -2.89
N PHE A 240 -2.05 -9.42 -4.20
CA PHE A 240 -1.06 -8.51 -4.75
C PHE A 240 -1.61 -7.09 -4.74
N PHE A 241 -2.36 -6.66 -5.74
CA PHE A 241 -2.80 -5.28 -5.94
C PHE A 241 -3.73 -4.67 -4.89
N SER A 242 -4.17 -5.37 -3.83
CA SER A 242 -5.00 -4.73 -2.80
C SER A 242 -4.31 -3.48 -2.31
N ASP A 243 -4.97 -2.36 -2.57
CA ASP A 243 -4.78 -1.11 -1.86
C ASP A 243 -4.64 -1.40 -0.37
N PHE A 244 -3.90 -0.53 0.32
CA PHE A 244 -3.36 -0.56 1.69
C PHE A 244 -4.35 -0.82 2.85
N CYS A 245 -5.53 -1.27 2.48
CA CYS A 245 -6.69 -1.64 3.24
C CYS A 245 -6.73 -3.16 3.48
N PRO A 246 -6.20 -3.64 4.62
CA PRO A 246 -6.34 -5.04 5.04
C PRO A 246 -7.80 -5.54 5.12
N TYR A 247 -8.81 -4.66 5.14
CA TYR A 247 -10.21 -5.10 5.01
C TYR A 247 -10.48 -5.83 3.69
N ARG A 248 -9.73 -5.55 2.62
CA ARG A 248 -9.83 -6.27 1.34
C ARG A 248 -9.12 -7.62 1.36
N LEU A 249 -8.03 -7.74 2.15
CA LEU A 249 -7.32 -9.00 2.39
C LEU A 249 -8.17 -10.00 3.18
N LEU A 250 -9.06 -9.52 4.06
CA LEU A 250 -9.97 -10.33 4.88
C LEU A 250 -11.39 -10.43 4.29
N SER A 251 -11.57 -10.31 2.97
CA SER A 251 -12.87 -10.22 2.28
C SER A 251 -13.91 -11.33 2.54
N LEU A 252 -13.61 -12.34 3.37
CA LEU A 252 -14.62 -13.14 4.07
C LEU A 252 -15.52 -12.28 5.01
N SER A 253 -15.05 -11.11 5.46
CA SER A 253 -15.79 -10.17 6.32
C SER A 253 -16.37 -8.96 5.60
N ALA A 254 -16.30 -8.88 4.26
CA ALA A 254 -16.80 -7.73 3.48
C ALA A 254 -18.28 -7.39 3.74
N ARG A 255 -19.08 -8.35 4.23
CA ARG A 255 -20.45 -8.11 4.70
C ARG A 255 -20.57 -7.20 5.93
N LEU A 256 -19.57 -7.17 6.80
CA LEU A 256 -19.62 -6.39 8.05
C LEU A 256 -19.28 -4.90 7.84
N PHE A 257 -18.61 -4.54 6.75
CA PHE A 257 -18.16 -3.17 6.46
C PHE A 257 -18.85 -2.50 5.26
N GLY A 258 -19.93 -3.10 4.73
CA GLY A 258 -20.82 -2.42 3.79
C GLY A 258 -20.31 -2.24 2.35
N SER A 259 -19.18 -2.83 1.97
CA SER A 259 -18.71 -2.83 0.57
C SER A 259 -19.30 -4.02 -0.19
N ARG A 260 -20.33 -3.75 -1.01
CA ARG A 260 -21.03 -4.77 -1.82
C ARG A 260 -20.35 -5.18 -3.12
N SER A 261 -19.21 -4.59 -3.48
CA SER A 261 -18.54 -4.87 -4.76
C SER A 261 -17.04 -5.05 -4.55
N GLN A 262 -16.51 -6.17 -5.04
CA GLN A 262 -15.07 -6.33 -5.28
C GLN A 262 -14.70 -5.35 -6.42
N THR A 263 -14.41 -4.11 -6.07
CA THR A 263 -13.85 -3.14 -7.02
C THR A 263 -12.46 -3.61 -7.42
N VAL A 264 -12.20 -3.64 -8.74
CA VAL A 264 -10.89 -3.94 -9.30
C VAL A 264 -9.87 -2.97 -8.68
N PRO A 265 -8.72 -3.45 -8.18
CA PRO A 265 -7.70 -2.57 -7.61
C PRO A 265 -7.26 -1.48 -8.59
N SER A 266 -7.14 -0.23 -8.13
CA SER A 266 -6.84 0.92 -9.01
C SER A 266 -5.52 0.75 -9.75
N LEU A 267 -4.51 0.19 -9.09
CA LEU A 267 -3.21 -0.09 -9.69
C LEU A 267 -3.28 -1.16 -10.79
N TRP A 268 -4.21 -2.11 -10.72
CA TRP A 268 -4.37 -3.11 -11.79
C TRP A 268 -4.92 -2.44 -13.06
N MET A 269 -5.97 -1.63 -12.91
CA MET A 269 -6.53 -0.84 -14.03
C MET A 269 -5.44 0.02 -14.68
N LEU A 270 -4.65 0.72 -13.86
CA LEU A 270 -3.56 1.57 -14.35
C LEU A 270 -2.43 0.77 -15.03
N SER A 271 -2.21 -0.48 -14.63
CA SER A 271 -1.18 -1.32 -15.28
C SER A 271 -1.61 -1.92 -16.61
N VAL A 272 -2.92 -2.14 -16.79
CA VAL A 272 -3.49 -2.83 -17.96
C VAL A 272 -3.93 -1.85 -19.04
N CYS A 273 -4.45 -0.68 -18.65
CA CYS A 273 -4.88 0.39 -19.53
C CYS A 273 -3.73 1.36 -19.85
#